data_AF-A0A366XYY9-F1
#
_entry.id   AF-A0A366XYY9-F1
#
_cell.length_a   1.000
_cell.length_b   1.000
_cell.length_c   1.000
_cell.angle_alpha   90.00
_cell.angle_beta   90.00
_cell.angle_gamma   90.00
#
_symmetry.space_group_name_H-M   'P 1'
#
loop_
_entity.id
_entity.type
_entity.pdbx_description
1 polymer ?
#
loop_
_entity_poly.entity_id
_entity_poly.type
_entity_poly.pdbx_seq_one_letter_code
_entity_poly.pdbx_strand_id
1 'polypeptide(L)' 'MNNEETCIGYDVSEEEWFVDRTKSGVVQFNDSFAGKHTGKLTISDNKVKMHFFVDWSSVEVFGNNGESVITELIFPDD' A
#
# COMPACT_ATOMS: atom_id res chain seq x y z
N MET A 1 -0.64 22.98 -3.72
CA MET A 1 -1.00 21.63 -3.22
C MET A 1 0.20 20.77 -3.53
N ASN A 2 0.82 20.20 -2.50
CA ASN A 2 1.84 19.18 -2.72
C ASN A 2 1.14 18.00 -3.40
N ASN A 3 1.78 17.41 -4.41
CA ASN A 3 1.24 16.25 -5.11
C ASN A 3 1.64 14.98 -4.36
N GLU A 4 1.07 14.80 -3.17
CA GLU A 4 1.29 13.67 -2.26
C GLU A 4 0.29 12.56 -2.50
N GLU A 5 0.77 11.32 -2.43
CA GLU A 5 -0.05 10.13 -2.64
C GLU A 5 0.59 8.90 -1.98
N THR A 6 -0.27 8.01 -1.49
CA THR A 6 0.08 6.62 -1.21
C THR A 6 -0.69 5.75 -2.20
N CYS A 7 0.02 5.10 -3.11
CA CYS A 7 -0.58 4.35 -4.20
C CYS A 7 -0.69 2.87 -3.83
N ILE A 8 -1.90 2.33 -3.90
CA ILE A 8 -2.16 0.90 -3.65
C ILE A 8 -2.72 0.30 -4.93
N GLY A 9 -2.16 -0.81 -5.38
CA GLY A 9 -2.53 -1.40 -6.66
C GLY A 9 -2.32 -2.90 -6.75
N TYR A 10 -2.77 -3.46 -7.86
CA TYR A 10 -2.70 -4.89 -8.18
C TYR A 10 -2.28 -5.09 -9.64
N ASP A 11 -1.27 -5.92 -9.85
CA ASP A 11 -0.87 -6.43 -11.15
C ASP A 11 -1.54 -7.78 -11.41
N VAL A 12 -2.43 -7.81 -12.41
CA VAL A 12 -3.20 -9.00 -12.77
C VAL A 12 -2.34 -10.07 -13.44
N SER A 13 -1.30 -9.68 -14.18
CA SER A 13 -0.39 -10.64 -14.82
C SER A 13 0.50 -11.36 -13.83
N GLU A 14 0.99 -10.63 -12.82
CA GLU A 14 1.96 -11.13 -11.84
C GLU A 14 1.30 -11.67 -10.55
N GLU A 15 -0.03 -11.56 -10.44
CA GLU A 15 -0.83 -11.81 -9.24
C GLU A 15 -0.20 -11.18 -7.99
N GLU A 16 0.21 -9.92 -8.13
CA GLU A 16 0.99 -9.21 -7.12
C GLU A 16 0.34 -7.87 -6.81
N TRP A 17 0.12 -7.58 -5.54
CA TRP A 17 -0.29 -6.25 -5.09
C TRP A 17 0.88 -5.45 -4.54
N PHE A 18 0.67 -4.15 -4.35
CA PHE A 18 1.66 -3.28 -3.77
C PHE A 18 1.07 -2.11 -3.00
N VAL A 19 1.86 -1.58 -2.06
CA VAL A 19 1.68 -0.25 -1.47
C VAL A 19 2.95 0.54 -1.76
N ASP A 20 2.82 1.65 -2.49
CA ASP A 20 3.88 2.58 -2.83
C ASP A 20 3.70 3.86 -2.01
N ARG A 21 4.64 4.10 -1.09
CA ARG A 21 4.66 5.25 -0.19
C ARG A 21 5.78 6.24 -0.53
N THR A 22 6.35 6.17 -1.73
CA THR A 22 7.46 7.05 -2.17
C THR A 22 7.11 8.54 -2.19
N LYS A 23 5.82 8.86 -2.27
CA LYS A 23 5.28 10.24 -2.24
C LYS A 23 4.26 10.45 -1.10
N SER A 24 4.38 9.70 -0.02
CA SER A 24 3.43 9.70 1.10
C SER A 24 3.59 10.88 2.08
N GLY A 25 4.13 12.00 1.62
CA GLY A 25 4.47 13.20 2.42
C GLY A 25 5.91 13.21 2.91
N VAL A 26 6.12 13.34 4.22
CA VAL A 26 7.43 13.45 4.85
C VAL A 26 8.15 12.09 4.82
N VAL A 27 9.04 11.90 3.83
CA VAL A 27 9.78 10.63 3.64
C VAL A 27 11.30 10.75 3.82
N GLN A 28 11.83 11.97 3.94
CA GLN A 28 13.27 12.26 3.88
C GLN A 28 14.03 12.01 5.20
N PHE A 29 13.35 11.54 6.25
CA PHE A 29 13.96 11.30 7.56
C PHE A 29 14.74 9.97 7.63
N ASN A 30 14.51 9.07 6.67
CA ASN A 30 15.21 7.79 6.56
C ASN A 30 15.27 7.36 5.09
N ASP A 31 16.47 7.06 4.59
CA ASP A 31 16.71 6.70 3.18
C ASP A 31 15.94 5.47 2.70
N SER A 32 15.58 4.57 3.60
CA SER A 32 14.82 3.35 3.31
C SER A 32 13.31 3.52 3.50
N PHE A 33 12.82 4.70 3.92
CA PHE A 33 11.40 4.91 4.16
C PHE A 33 10.61 5.03 2.86
N ALA A 34 11.07 5.89 1.94
CA ALA A 34 10.45 6.01 0.62
C ALA A 34 10.61 4.69 -0.15
N GLY A 35 9.52 3.98 -0.36
CA GLY A 35 9.58 2.65 -0.97
C GLY A 35 8.23 2.10 -1.39
N LYS A 36 8.31 0.98 -2.09
CA LYS A 36 7.19 0.19 -2.55
C LYS A 36 7.33 -1.21 -1.98
N HIS A 37 6.37 -1.63 -1.17
CA HIS A 37 6.29 -3.00 -0.69
C HIS A 37 5.26 -3.77 -1.51
N THR A 38 5.57 -5.02 -1.81
CA THR A 38 4.75 -5.87 -2.66
C THR A 38 4.46 -7.20 -1.98
N GLY A 39 3.49 -7.94 -2.50
CA GLY A 39 3.16 -9.27 -2.02
C GLY A 39 2.35 -10.07 -3.02
N LYS A 40 2.42 -11.39 -2.94
CA LYS A 40 1.52 -12.22 -3.75
C LYS A 40 0.10 -12.15 -3.20
N LEU A 41 -0.87 -12.08 -4.12
CA LEU A 41 -2.29 -12.14 -3.79
C LEU A 41 -3.02 -12.77 -4.98
N THR A 42 -3.36 -14.05 -4.85
CA THR A 42 -4.00 -14.79 -5.93
C THR A 42 -5.45 -14.35 -6.14
N ILE A 43 -5.90 -14.37 -7.40
CA ILE A 43 -7.28 -14.10 -7.77
C ILE A 43 -8.15 -15.28 -7.34
N SER A 44 -9.18 -15.02 -6.54
CA SER A 44 -10.14 -16.02 -6.07
C SER A 44 -11.54 -15.65 -6.53
N ASP A 45 -12.29 -16.61 -7.07
CA ASP A 45 -13.64 -16.39 -7.63
C ASP A 45 -13.69 -15.22 -8.65
N ASN A 46 -12.65 -15.11 -9.49
CA ASN A 46 -12.46 -14.04 -10.48
C ASN A 46 -12.49 -12.62 -9.86
N LYS A 47 -12.08 -12.50 -8.59
CA LYS A 47 -12.02 -11.25 -7.84
C LYS A 47 -10.75 -11.17 -7.00
N VAL A 48 -10.33 -9.94 -6.75
CA VAL A 48 -9.37 -9.60 -5.70
C VAL A 48 -10.12 -8.74 -4.72
N LYS A 49 -10.16 -9.14 -3.46
CA LYS A 49 -10.80 -8.34 -2.40
C LYS A 49 -9.71 -7.61 -1.63
N MET A 50 -9.90 -6.32 -1.42
CA MET A 50 -8.99 -5.49 -0.63
C MET A 50 -9.78 -4.74 0.44
N HIS A 51 -9.29 -4.74 1.67
CA HIS A 51 -9.83 -3.96 2.77
C HIS A 51 -8.73 -3.05 3.31
N PHE A 52 -9.00 -1.75 3.36
CA PHE A 52 -8.06 -0.73 3.78
C PHE A 52 -8.52 -0.15 5.12
N PHE A 53 -7.60 -0.10 6.08
CA PHE A 53 -7.70 0.80 7.24
C PHE A 53 -6.71 1.93 7.00
N VAL A 54 -7.17 3.17 7.17
CA VAL A 54 -6.36 4.37 7.02
C VAL A 54 -6.53 5.19 8.29
N ASP A 55 -5.41 5.53 8.91
CA ASP A 55 -5.32 6.48 10.01
C ASP A 55 -4.32 7.56 9.64
N TRP A 56 -4.18 8.58 10.50
CA TRP A 56 -3.41 9.79 10.20
C TRP A 56 -1.97 9.50 9.74
N SER A 57 -1.35 8.46 10.28
CA SER A 57 0.02 8.06 9.93
C SER A 57 0.17 6.59 9.55
N SER A 58 -0.91 5.91 9.19
CA SER A 58 -0.84 4.50 8.80
C SER A 58 -1.83 4.10 7.71
N VAL A 59 -1.43 3.10 6.94
CA VAL A 59 -2.28 2.35 6.03
C VAL A 59 -2.06 0.87 6.28
N GLU A 60 -3.15 0.14 6.53
CA GLU A 60 -3.15 -1.31 6.67
C GLU A 60 -4.07 -1.91 5.62
N VAL A 61 -3.50 -2.73 4.75
CA VAL A 61 -4.22 -3.33 3.63
C VAL A 61 -4.29 -4.83 3.83
N PHE A 62 -5.50 -5.38 3.76
CA PHE A 62 -5.78 -6.80 3.86
C PHE A 62 -6.27 -7.32 2.51
N GLY A 63 -5.53 -8.27 1.95
CA GLY A 63 -5.81 -8.93 0.69
C GLY A 63 -6.66 -10.18 0.92
N ASN A 64 -7.67 -10.36 0.08
CA ASN A 64 -8.68 -11.40 0.18
C ASN A 64 -9.32 -11.43 1.58
N ASN A 65 -9.23 -12.55 2.29
CA ASN A 65 -9.73 -12.70 3.65
C ASN A 65 -8.58 -12.66 4.67
N GLY A 66 -7.56 -11.83 4.41
CA GLY A 66 -6.35 -11.70 5.25
C GLY A 66 -5.23 -12.67 4.88
N GLU A 67 -5.22 -13.19 3.65
CA GLU A 67 -4.19 -14.12 3.15
C GLU A 67 -2.84 -13.43 2.97
N SER A 68 -2.87 -12.14 2.65
CA SER A 68 -1.72 -11.27 2.49
C SER A 68 -2.05 -9.93 3.13
N VAL A 69 -1.12 -9.35 3.87
CA VAL A 69 -1.30 -8.07 4.57
C VAL A 69 -0.07 -7.20 4.35
N ILE A 70 -0.30 -5.92 4.02
CA ILE A 70 0.77 -4.91 3.97
C ILE A 70 0.39 -3.80 4.96
N THR A 71 1.31 -3.47 5.86
CA THR A 71 1.16 -2.41 6.86
C THR A 71 2.25 -1.37 6.64
N GLU A 72 1.85 -0.12 6.42
CA GLU A 72 2.76 0.99 6.22
C GLU A 72 2.50 2.12 7.20
N LEU A 73 3.60 2.74 7.66
CA LEU A 73 3.56 4.12 8.12
C LEU A 73 3.60 5.05 6.90
N ILE A 74 2.84 6.14 7.00
CA ILE A 74 2.82 7.28 6.08
C ILE A 74 2.83 8.59 6.88
N PHE A 75 3.30 9.68 6.30
CA PHE A 75 3.36 10.99 6.98
C PHE A 75 2.92 12.11 6.03
N PRO A 76 1.65 12.11 5.57
CA PRO A 76 1.14 13.14 4.67
C PRO A 76 1.19 14.52 5.34
N ASP A 77 1.44 15.57 4.54
CA ASP A 77 1.26 16.96 4.99
C ASP A 77 -0.24 17.28 5.15
N ASP A 78 -0.57 18.24 6.02
CA ASP A 78 -1.95 18.68 6.32
C ASP A 78 -2.73 19.25 5.12
#